data_AF-A0A0C3SB70-F1
#
_entry.id   AF-A0A0C3SB70-F1
#
_cell.length_a   1.000
_cell.length_b   1.000
_cell.length_c   1.000
_cell.angle_alpha   90.00
_cell.angle_beta   90.00
_cell.angle_gamma   90.00
#
_symmetry.space_group_name_H-M   'P 1'
#
loop_
_entity.id
_entity.type
_entity.pdbx_description
1 polymer ?
#
loop_
_entity_poly.entity_id
_entity_poly.type
_entity_poly.pdbx_seq_one_letter_code
_entity_poly.pdbx_strand_id
1 'polypeptide(L)'
;MGCRWRADCPYEGKHDIERFEKLEDLWRAHDERKAEMASAEESREKKVQANPYHYICAGCGLEGTHRSGLQRCGGKCSKQWKPAYCSRDCQRLDWKRHKPFCRSEGAADAWAMSLQRSAPGSDSRSVPYASSTLEPSYIARSYTDVASRKYERRVTTLAPDGRTIQIASSTMTPSSMRELRDVLLRDSLVL
;
A
#
# COMPACT_ATOMS: atom_id res chain seq x y z
N MET A 1 -2.60 28.35 -2.89
CA MET A 1 -2.76 29.29 -1.77
C MET A 1 -2.89 28.47 -0.50
N GLY A 2 -1.79 28.24 0.21
CA GLY A 2 -1.79 27.58 1.52
C GLY A 2 -1.68 28.66 2.59
N CYS A 3 -2.53 28.60 3.62
CA CYS A 3 -2.41 29.48 4.77
C CYS A 3 -1.10 29.16 5.50
N ARG A 4 -0.05 29.93 5.23
CA ARG A 4 1.16 29.97 6.05
C ARG A 4 0.71 30.34 7.46
N TRP A 5 1.06 29.52 8.45
CA TRP A 5 0.99 29.91 9.86
C TRP A 5 1.73 31.24 9.99
N ARG A 6 0.98 32.34 10.16
CA ARG A 6 1.55 33.65 10.47
C ARG A 6 1.66 33.71 11.98
N ALA A 7 2.85 33.97 12.50
CA ALA A 7 3.04 34.30 13.92
C ALA A 7 2.17 35.50 14.33
N ASP A 8 1.86 36.38 13.37
CA ASP A 8 0.98 37.54 13.55
C ASP A 8 -0.49 37.22 13.21
N CYS A 9 -0.97 35.98 13.43
CA CYS A 9 -2.40 35.73 13.38
C CYS A 9 -3.03 36.47 14.59
N PRO A 10 -3.84 37.52 14.39
CA PRO A 10 -4.37 38.33 15.50
C PRO A 10 -5.37 37.57 16.38
N TYR A 11 -5.62 36.29 16.07
CA TYR A 11 -6.39 35.35 16.87
C TYR A 11 -5.49 34.67 17.91
N GLU A 12 -4.95 35.46 18.86
CA GLU A 12 -4.38 34.95 20.12
C GLU A 12 -5.48 34.57 21.14
N GLY A 13 -6.76 34.74 20.77
CA GLY A 13 -7.90 34.33 21.56
C GLY A 13 -8.16 32.83 21.42
N LYS A 14 -8.39 32.15 22.56
CA LYS A 14 -8.99 30.80 22.63
C LYS A 14 -10.01 30.68 21.50
N HIS A 15 -9.77 29.77 20.56
CA HIS A 15 -10.73 29.48 19.51
C HIS A 15 -12.09 29.30 20.18
N ASP A 16 -13.08 30.10 19.80
CA ASP A 16 -14.45 30.03 20.31
C ASP A 16 -15.07 28.72 19.83
N ILE A 17 -14.69 27.64 20.53
CA ILE A 17 -15.20 26.28 20.34
C ILE A 17 -16.61 26.17 20.92
N GLU A 18 -16.98 27.03 21.88
CA GLU A 18 -18.31 27.07 22.50
C GLU A 18 -19.42 27.32 21.46
N ARG A 19 -19.16 28.16 20.46
CA ARG A 19 -20.09 28.34 19.34
C ARG A 19 -20.32 27.05 18.54
N PHE A 20 -19.30 26.22 18.39
CA PHE A 20 -19.39 24.96 17.65
C PHE A 20 -19.95 23.81 18.50
N GLU A 21 -19.84 23.85 19.82
CA GLU A 21 -20.44 22.86 20.72
C GLU A 21 -21.97 22.79 20.57
N LYS A 22 -22.62 23.93 20.31
CA LYS A 22 -24.08 24.01 20.09
C LYS A 22 -24.56 23.38 18.77
N LEU A 23 -23.64 22.95 17.90
CA LEU A 23 -23.96 22.33 16.62
C LEU A 23 -24.13 20.81 16.76
N GLU A 24 -25.02 20.40 17.67
CA GLU A 24 -25.22 18.98 18.04
C GLU A 24 -25.51 18.09 16.82
N ASP A 25 -26.31 18.58 15.87
CA ASP A 25 -26.64 17.85 14.65
C ASP A 25 -25.42 17.61 13.75
N LEU A 26 -24.50 18.58 13.67
CA LEU A 26 -23.28 18.45 12.88
C LEU A 26 -22.30 17.48 13.54
N TRP A 27 -22.17 17.51 14.87
CA TRP A 27 -21.34 16.56 15.60
C TRP A 27 -21.89 15.13 15.50
N ARG A 28 -23.21 14.97 15.61
CA ARG A 28 -23.87 13.68 15.40
C ARG A 28 -23.59 13.12 14.00
N ALA A 29 -23.75 13.94 12.95
CA ALA A 29 -23.45 13.52 11.57
C ALA A 29 -21.96 13.18 11.37
N HIS A 30 -21.05 13.93 12.00
CA HIS A 30 -19.62 13.65 11.98
C HIS A 30 -19.30 12.31 12.66
N ASP A 31 -19.90 12.03 13.81
CA ASP A 31 -19.66 10.80 14.56
C ASP A 31 -20.27 9.58 13.86
N GLU A 32 -21.47 9.71 13.28
CA GLU A 32 -22.07 8.70 12.40
C GLU A 32 -21.13 8.38 11.23
N ARG A 33 -20.59 9.40 10.57
CA ARG A 33 -19.63 9.22 9.47
C ARG A 33 -18.35 8.53 9.93
N LYS A 34 -17.83 8.87 11.11
CA LYS A 34 -16.66 8.18 11.70
C LYS A 34 -16.96 6.71 11.99
N ALA A 35 -18.13 6.41 12.55
CA ALA A 35 -18.55 5.04 12.82
C ALA A 35 -18.68 4.21 11.54
N GLU A 36 -19.27 4.79 10.48
CA GLU A 36 -19.37 4.16 9.16
C GLU A 36 -17.97 3.84 8.59
N MET A 37 -17.05 4.82 8.65
CA MET A 37 -15.68 4.66 8.18
C MET A 37 -14.92 3.57 8.97
N ALA A 38 -15.10 3.51 10.29
CA ALA A 38 -14.49 2.50 11.15
C ALA A 38 -15.03 1.08 10.82
N SER A 39 -16.35 0.93 10.65
CA SER A 39 -16.97 -0.35 10.26
C SER A 39 -16.49 -0.84 8.89
N ALA A 40 -16.34 0.10 7.93
CA ALA A 40 -15.80 -0.20 6.61
C ALA A 40 -14.34 -0.66 6.66
N GLU A 41 -13.52 -0.05 7.53
CA GLU A 41 -12.14 -0.43 7.78
C GLU A 41 -12.03 -1.82 8.42
N GLU A 42 -12.80 -2.10 9.48
CA GLU A 42 -12.85 -3.42 10.12
C GLU A 42 -13.25 -4.52 9.12
N SER A 43 -14.27 -4.25 8.30
CA SER A 43 -14.69 -5.16 7.23
C SER A 43 -13.61 -5.39 6.18
N ARG A 44 -12.77 -4.38 5.91
CA ARG A 44 -11.61 -4.51 5.01
C ARG A 44 -10.52 -5.36 5.67
N GLU A 45 -10.18 -5.08 6.92
CA GLU A 45 -9.17 -5.81 7.66
C GLU A 45 -9.51 -7.29 7.78
N LYS A 46 -10.76 -7.65 8.08
CA LYS A 46 -11.24 -9.04 8.04
C LYS A 46 -11.00 -9.70 6.68
N LYS A 47 -11.25 -8.99 5.57
CA LYS A 47 -11.00 -9.49 4.20
C LYS A 47 -9.51 -9.64 3.88
N VAL A 48 -8.66 -8.74 4.39
CA VAL A 48 -7.21 -8.77 4.23
C VAL A 48 -6.62 -9.91 5.05
N GLN A 49 -7.01 -10.05 6.31
CA GLN A 49 -6.58 -11.12 7.21
C GLN A 49 -6.95 -12.51 6.67
N ALA A 50 -8.13 -12.65 6.06
CA ALA A 50 -8.54 -13.91 5.43
C ALA A 50 -7.67 -14.30 4.22
N ASN A 51 -7.11 -13.33 3.47
CA ASN A 51 -6.30 -13.59 2.27
C ASN A 51 -5.23 -12.49 2.07
N PRO A 52 -4.15 -12.48 2.86
CA PRO A 52 -3.17 -11.38 2.83
C PRO A 52 -2.47 -11.26 1.47
N TYR A 53 -2.20 -12.39 0.81
CA TYR A 53 -1.52 -12.45 -0.48
C TYR A 53 -2.31 -11.85 -1.65
N HIS A 54 -3.58 -11.53 -1.48
CA HIS A 54 -4.40 -10.88 -2.52
C HIS A 54 -4.23 -9.37 -2.55
N TYR A 55 -3.72 -8.78 -1.48
CA TYR A 55 -3.59 -7.33 -1.32
C TYR A 55 -2.14 -6.87 -1.29
N ILE A 56 -1.17 -7.79 -1.26
CA ILE A 56 0.26 -7.46 -1.21
C ILE A 56 0.94 -7.94 -2.50
N CYS A 57 1.71 -7.05 -3.13
CA CYS A 57 2.52 -7.40 -4.29
C CYS A 57 3.68 -8.33 -3.88
N ALA A 58 3.71 -9.55 -4.39
CA ALA A 58 4.73 -10.54 -4.03
C ALA A 58 6.16 -10.18 -4.48
N GLY A 59 6.30 -9.27 -5.46
CA GLY A 59 7.60 -8.85 -5.99
C GLY A 59 8.20 -7.62 -5.31
N CYS A 60 7.40 -6.71 -4.77
CA CYS A 60 7.92 -5.49 -4.13
C CYS A 60 7.25 -5.11 -2.82
N GLY A 61 6.20 -5.80 -2.36
CA GLY A 61 5.52 -5.51 -1.10
C GLY A 61 4.50 -4.37 -1.14
N LEU A 62 4.24 -3.75 -2.31
CA LEU A 62 3.19 -2.73 -2.42
C LEU A 62 1.80 -3.29 -2.07
N GLU A 63 1.05 -2.53 -1.28
CA GLU A 63 -0.29 -2.89 -0.86
C GLU A 63 -1.34 -2.28 -1.81
N GLY A 64 -2.26 -3.10 -2.29
CA GLY A 64 -3.45 -2.67 -2.99
C GLY A 64 -4.63 -2.58 -2.03
N THR A 65 -5.39 -1.50 -2.09
CA THR A 65 -6.63 -1.34 -1.29
C THR A 65 -7.73 -2.31 -1.71
N HIS A 66 -7.71 -2.74 -2.98
CA HIS A 66 -8.66 -3.68 -3.56
C HIS A 66 -7.94 -4.82 -4.28
N ARG A 67 -8.60 -5.99 -4.32
CA ARG A 67 -8.10 -7.18 -5.05
C ARG A 67 -7.84 -6.92 -6.54
N SER A 68 -8.57 -5.99 -7.15
CA SER A 68 -8.39 -5.58 -8.55
C SER A 68 -7.25 -4.59 -8.78
N GLY A 69 -6.68 -4.02 -7.72
CA GLY A 69 -5.56 -3.10 -7.79
C GLY A 69 -4.24 -3.77 -8.17
N LEU A 70 -4.18 -5.11 -8.09
CA LEU A 70 -3.03 -5.95 -8.39
C LEU A 70 -3.40 -7.02 -9.44
N GLN A 71 -2.44 -7.34 -10.31
CA GLN A 71 -2.54 -8.40 -11.32
C GLN A 71 -2.21 -9.75 -10.68
N ARG A 72 -3.02 -10.78 -10.94
CA ARG A 72 -2.76 -12.13 -10.43
C ARG A 72 -1.94 -12.96 -11.41
N CYS A 73 -1.21 -13.95 -10.90
CA CYS A 73 -0.57 -14.94 -11.77
C CYS A 73 -1.60 -15.65 -12.67
N GLY A 74 -1.34 -15.68 -13.98
CA GLY A 74 -2.17 -16.37 -14.97
C GLY A 74 -2.03 -17.89 -15.00
N GLY A 75 -1.10 -18.46 -14.22
CA GLY A 75 -0.86 -19.90 -14.17
C GLY A 75 -1.90 -20.70 -13.37
N LYS A 76 -1.66 -22.01 -13.24
CA LYS A 76 -2.54 -22.98 -12.56
C LYS A 76 -2.32 -23.10 -11.04
N CYS A 77 -1.52 -22.22 -10.44
CA CYS A 77 -1.32 -22.20 -8.99
C CYS A 77 -2.65 -22.03 -8.22
N SER A 78 -2.71 -22.60 -7.02
CA SER A 78 -3.92 -22.63 -6.20
C SER A 78 -4.44 -21.22 -5.89
N LYS A 79 -5.78 -21.07 -5.80
CA LYS A 79 -6.40 -19.74 -5.60
C LYS A 79 -5.97 -19.06 -4.29
N GLN A 80 -5.64 -19.84 -3.26
CA GLN A 80 -5.21 -19.38 -1.94
C GLN A 80 -3.77 -18.81 -2.01
N TRP A 81 -2.87 -19.48 -2.73
CA TRP A 81 -1.45 -19.10 -2.82
C TRP A 81 -1.09 -18.36 -4.10
N LYS A 82 -2.06 -18.08 -4.97
CA LYS A 82 -1.83 -17.40 -6.24
C LYS A 82 -1.42 -15.95 -5.98
N PRO A 83 -0.15 -15.59 -6.26
CA PRO A 83 0.42 -14.29 -5.90
C PRO A 83 -0.22 -13.16 -6.71
N ALA A 84 -0.18 -11.97 -6.12
CA ALA A 84 -0.59 -10.72 -6.73
C ALA A 84 0.64 -9.85 -7.03
N TYR A 85 0.59 -9.07 -8.11
CA TYR A 85 1.68 -8.25 -8.61
C TYR A 85 1.17 -6.87 -9.04
N CYS A 86 1.93 -5.82 -8.75
CA CYS A 86 1.57 -4.48 -9.19
C CYS A 86 1.92 -4.23 -10.67
N SER A 87 2.82 -5.04 -11.24
CA SER A 87 3.28 -4.95 -12.64
C SER A 87 3.84 -6.30 -13.12
N ARG A 88 3.97 -6.45 -14.45
CA ARG A 88 4.64 -7.61 -15.07
C ARG A 88 6.09 -7.76 -14.64
N ASP A 89 6.79 -6.66 -14.35
CA ASP A 89 8.18 -6.73 -13.91
C ASP A 89 8.31 -7.33 -12.52
N CYS A 90 7.41 -6.99 -11.59
CA CYS A 90 7.33 -7.69 -10.30
C CYS A 90 7.04 -9.18 -10.45
N GLN A 91 6.20 -9.56 -11.41
CA GLN A 91 5.95 -10.97 -11.71
C GLN A 91 7.22 -11.67 -12.23
N ARG A 92 7.98 -11.03 -13.13
CA ARG A 92 9.24 -11.58 -13.66
C ARG A 92 10.31 -11.71 -12.58
N LEU A 93 10.43 -10.72 -11.70
CA LEU A 93 11.36 -10.74 -10.57
C LEU A 93 11.05 -11.91 -9.62
N ASP A 94 9.78 -12.11 -9.28
CA ASP A 94 9.33 -13.21 -8.43
C ASP A 94 9.30 -14.57 -9.15
N TRP A 95 9.38 -14.59 -10.49
CA TRP A 95 9.16 -15.80 -11.28
C TRP A 95 10.09 -16.95 -10.91
N LYS A 96 11.38 -16.67 -10.62
CA LYS A 96 12.33 -17.72 -10.22
C LYS A 96 11.87 -18.47 -8.96
N ARG A 97 11.27 -17.75 -8.00
CA ARG A 97 10.72 -18.30 -6.76
C ARG A 97 9.34 -18.93 -6.97
N HIS A 98 8.47 -18.30 -7.77
CA HIS A 98 7.10 -18.77 -7.98
C HIS A 98 6.96 -19.94 -8.95
N LYS A 99 7.83 -20.02 -9.97
CA LYS A 99 7.75 -21.01 -11.08
C LYS A 99 7.56 -22.46 -10.62
N PRO A 100 8.26 -22.99 -9.59
CA PRO A 100 8.08 -24.37 -9.12
C PRO A 100 6.64 -24.66 -8.68
N PHE A 101 5.96 -23.66 -8.13
CA PHE A 101 4.60 -23.78 -7.58
C PHE A 101 3.52 -23.32 -8.56
N CYS A 102 3.90 -22.69 -9.68
CA CYS A 102 2.97 -22.21 -10.69
C CYS A 102 2.34 -23.33 -11.53
N ARG A 103 3.03 -24.48 -11.62
CA ARG A 103 2.67 -25.62 -12.48
C ARG A 103 2.08 -26.80 -11.72
N SER A 104 2.33 -26.92 -10.42
CA SER A 104 1.77 -27.99 -9.60
C SER A 104 0.31 -27.68 -9.29
N GLU A 105 -0.60 -28.47 -9.87
CA GLU A 105 -1.97 -28.55 -9.40
C GLU A 105 -1.94 -29.14 -7.99
N GLY A 106 -1.71 -28.31 -6.96
CA GLY A 106 -2.02 -28.69 -5.57
C GLY A 106 -0.88 -28.90 -4.57
N ALA A 107 0.39 -28.57 -4.84
CA ALA A 107 1.42 -28.67 -3.80
C ALA A 107 1.42 -27.45 -2.85
N ALA A 108 0.37 -27.31 -2.05
CA ALA A 108 0.31 -26.35 -0.93
C ALA A 108 1.43 -26.60 0.11
N ASP A 109 1.91 -27.83 0.19
CA ASP A 109 2.84 -28.28 1.24
C ASP A 109 4.26 -27.77 1.04
N ALA A 110 4.70 -27.57 -0.20
CA ALA A 110 6.07 -27.16 -0.49
C ALA A 110 6.33 -25.65 -0.23
N TRP A 111 5.28 -24.83 -0.16
CA TRP A 111 5.39 -23.39 0.09
C TRP A 111 5.35 -23.05 1.59
N ALA A 112 4.55 -23.77 2.39
CA ALA A 112 4.55 -23.65 3.85
C ALA A 112 5.94 -23.93 4.47
N MET A 113 6.64 -24.94 3.94
CA MET A 113 8.00 -25.28 4.41
C MET A 113 9.09 -24.29 3.98
N SER A 114 8.87 -23.50 2.92
CA SER A 114 9.89 -22.55 2.44
C SER A 114 9.80 -21.18 3.11
N LEU A 115 8.62 -20.77 3.60
CA LEU A 115 8.45 -19.50 4.33
C LEU A 115 8.95 -19.57 5.78
N GLN A 116 8.90 -20.75 6.42
CA GLN A 116 9.41 -20.93 7.79
C GLN A 116 10.95 -20.93 7.90
N ARG A 117 11.70 -21.07 6.79
CA ARG A 117 13.18 -21.00 6.82
C ARG A 117 13.74 -19.58 6.73
N SER A 118 12.89 -18.55 6.70
CA SER A 118 13.32 -17.16 6.48
C SER A 118 12.86 -16.22 7.59
N ALA A 119 13.24 -16.51 8.85
CA ALA A 119 13.60 -15.52 9.87
C ALA A 119 14.08 -16.22 11.17
N PRO A 120 15.01 -15.63 11.98
CA PRO A 120 15.94 -14.54 11.70
C PRO A 120 17.41 -14.97 11.87
N GLY A 121 18.28 -14.50 10.98
CA GLY A 121 19.73 -14.61 11.13
C GLY A 121 20.46 -14.48 9.80
N SER A 122 21.32 -13.47 9.71
CA SER A 122 22.39 -13.29 8.71
C SER A 122 22.04 -12.64 7.36
N ASP A 123 22.60 -11.44 7.24
CA ASP A 123 23.13 -10.74 6.06
C ASP A 123 22.22 -10.19 4.96
N SER A 124 21.97 -8.90 5.11
CA SER A 124 21.79 -7.91 4.04
C SER A 124 22.91 -8.00 3.00
N ARG A 125 22.74 -8.87 2.00
CA ARG A 125 23.39 -8.71 0.69
C ARG A 125 22.51 -7.85 -0.20
N SER A 126 22.88 -6.58 -0.29
CA SER A 126 22.46 -5.64 -1.31
C SER A 126 22.66 -6.24 -2.71
N VAL A 127 21.56 -6.44 -3.43
CA VAL A 127 21.60 -6.81 -4.85
C VAL A 127 21.85 -5.51 -5.63
N PRO A 128 22.86 -5.43 -6.52
CA PRO A 128 23.07 -4.25 -7.34
C PRO A 128 21.88 -4.12 -8.31
N TYR A 129 21.12 -3.05 -8.13
CA TYR A 129 19.99 -2.68 -8.97
C TYR A 129 20.53 -2.12 -10.28
N ALA A 130 20.34 -2.86 -11.38
CA ALA A 130 20.49 -2.31 -12.71
C ALA A 130 19.34 -1.30 -12.94
N SER A 131 19.72 -0.02 -13.02
CA SER A 131 18.84 1.07 -13.42
C SER A 131 18.29 0.79 -14.82
N SER A 132 17.01 0.41 -14.89
CA SER A 132 16.32 0.19 -16.16
C SER A 132 15.54 1.46 -16.50
N THR A 133 16.10 2.26 -17.39
CA THR A 133 15.51 3.43 -18.05
C THR A 133 14.44 3.00 -19.06
N LEU A 134 13.39 2.34 -18.61
CA LEU A 134 12.20 2.09 -19.42
C LEU A 134 11.15 3.16 -19.13
N GLU A 135 10.92 4.01 -20.13
CA GLU A 135 9.81 4.95 -20.25
C GLU A 135 8.51 4.32 -19.71
N PRO A 136 7.94 4.85 -18.62
CA PRO A 136 6.69 4.36 -18.07
C PRO A 136 5.58 4.62 -19.09
N SER A 137 5.04 3.57 -19.70
CA SER A 137 3.84 3.69 -20.53
C SER A 137 2.70 4.21 -19.66
N TYR A 138 2.47 5.52 -19.71
CA TYR A 138 1.40 6.21 -19.02
C TYR A 138 0.08 5.68 -19.58
N ILE A 139 -0.59 4.82 -18.82
CA ILE A 139 -1.97 4.44 -19.14
C ILE A 139 -2.81 5.66 -18.77
N ALA A 140 -3.17 6.47 -19.77
CA ALA A 140 -4.13 7.56 -19.62
C ALA A 140 -5.44 6.96 -19.09
N ARG A 141 -5.71 7.20 -17.80
CA ARG A 141 -6.95 6.76 -17.16
C ARG A 141 -8.03 7.80 -17.41
N SER A 142 -9.26 7.34 -17.68
CA SER A 142 -10.40 8.22 -17.84
C SER A 142 -10.60 9.04 -16.56
N TYR A 143 -10.97 10.32 -16.70
CA TYR A 143 -11.19 11.24 -15.56
C TYR A 143 -12.20 10.68 -14.53
N THR A 144 -13.16 9.88 -14.99
CA THR A 144 -14.16 9.22 -14.14
C THR A 144 -13.60 8.05 -13.31
N ASP A 145 -12.47 7.46 -13.69
CA ASP A 145 -11.80 6.39 -12.93
C ASP A 145 -10.80 6.91 -11.89
N VAL A 146 -10.35 8.15 -12.01
CA VAL A 146 -9.31 8.74 -11.13
C VAL A 146 -9.80 8.88 -9.69
N ALA A 147 -11.13 9.01 -9.49
CA ALA A 147 -11.76 9.03 -8.17
C ALA A 147 -12.11 7.63 -7.63
N SER A 148 -11.95 6.56 -8.42
CA SER A 148 -12.28 5.21 -7.96
C SER A 148 -11.19 4.71 -7.02
N ARG A 149 -11.51 4.58 -5.73
CA ARG A 149 -10.66 3.93 -4.72
C ARG A 149 -10.16 2.54 -5.16
N LYS A 150 -10.82 1.92 -6.14
CA LYS A 150 -10.47 0.64 -6.77
C LYS A 150 -8.99 0.48 -7.16
N TYR A 151 -8.28 1.57 -7.43
CA TYR A 151 -6.86 1.56 -7.82
C TYR A 151 -5.93 2.27 -6.82
N GLU A 152 -6.42 2.61 -5.63
CA GLU A 152 -5.62 3.18 -4.55
C GLU A 152 -4.57 2.17 -4.09
N ARG A 153 -3.33 2.62 -4.01
CA ARG A 153 -2.16 1.85 -3.57
C ARG A 153 -1.58 2.49 -2.34
N ARG A 154 -1.04 1.66 -1.46
CA ARG A 154 -0.42 2.09 -0.21
C ARG A 154 1.03 1.65 -0.13
N VAL A 155 1.82 2.55 0.41
CA VAL A 155 3.21 2.35 0.79
C VAL A 155 3.30 2.66 2.27
N THR A 156 3.86 1.73 3.03
CA THR A 156 4.17 1.91 4.44
C THR A 156 5.68 2.07 4.57
N THR A 157 6.15 3.17 5.14
CA THR A 157 7.57 3.44 5.42
C THR A 157 7.79 3.81 6.88
N LEU A 158 9.00 3.57 7.38
CA LEU A 158 9.44 4.11 8.66
C LEU A 158 9.97 5.52 8.46
N ALA A 159 9.48 6.44 9.29
CA ALA A 159 10.03 7.77 9.43
C ALA A 159 11.33 7.73 10.26
N PRO A 160 12.18 8.77 10.17
CA PRO A 160 13.39 8.88 10.98
C PRO A 160 13.14 8.82 12.49
N ASP A 161 11.95 9.24 12.95
CA ASP A 161 11.54 9.17 14.36
C ASP A 161 11.05 7.77 14.79
N GLY A 162 11.16 6.77 13.91
CA GLY A 162 10.67 5.41 14.12
C GLY A 162 9.16 5.24 13.95
N ARG A 163 8.40 6.32 13.67
CA ARG A 163 6.96 6.20 13.40
C ARG A 163 6.73 5.59 12.02
N THR A 164 5.60 4.93 11.86
CA THR A 164 5.19 4.39 10.56
C THR A 164 4.35 5.43 9.82
N ILE A 165 4.78 5.81 8.62
CA ILE A 165 4.04 6.67 7.70
C ILE A 165 3.38 5.79 6.62
N GLN A 166 2.07 5.95 6.44
CA GLN A 166 1.36 5.38 5.30
C GLN A 166 1.06 6.46 4.27
N ILE A 167 1.50 6.22 3.03
CA ILE A 167 1.18 7.06 1.88
C ILE A 167 0.25 6.28 0.96
N ALA A 168 -0.93 6.85 0.71
CA ALA A 168 -1.92 6.28 -0.18
C ALA A 168 -2.10 7.18 -1.42
N SER A 169 -2.16 6.56 -2.62
CA SER A 169 -2.44 7.30 -3.85
C SER A 169 -3.25 6.46 -4.84
N SER A 170 -4.31 7.05 -5.41
CA SER A 170 -5.07 6.50 -6.54
C SER A 170 -4.50 6.93 -7.90
N THR A 171 -3.75 8.04 -7.92
CA THR A 171 -3.28 8.71 -9.14
C THR A 171 -1.85 8.31 -9.51
N MET A 172 -1.02 7.92 -8.54
CA MET A 172 0.35 7.50 -8.80
C MET A 172 0.43 6.09 -9.37
N THR A 173 1.38 5.90 -10.30
CA THR A 173 1.68 4.57 -10.84
C THR A 173 2.37 3.71 -9.77
N PRO A 174 2.28 2.36 -9.87
CA PRO A 174 3.04 1.49 -8.97
C PRO A 174 4.55 1.77 -8.95
N SER A 175 5.11 2.16 -10.11
CA SER A 175 6.54 2.49 -10.21
C SER A 175 6.86 3.76 -9.43
N SER A 176 6.05 4.81 -9.58
CA SER A 176 6.22 6.07 -8.83
C SER A 176 6.05 5.87 -7.32
N MET A 177 5.11 5.04 -6.89
CA MET A 177 4.94 4.72 -5.46
C MET A 177 6.14 3.95 -4.89
N ARG A 178 6.74 3.06 -5.69
CA ARG A 178 7.96 2.34 -5.30
C ARG A 178 9.15 3.28 -5.21
N GLU A 179 9.33 4.14 -6.19
CA GLU A 179 10.39 5.15 -6.19
C GLU A 179 10.27 6.06 -4.97
N LEU A 180 9.06 6.55 -4.67
CA LEU A 180 8.79 7.34 -3.46
C LEU A 180 9.19 6.60 -2.20
N ARG A 181 8.81 5.32 -2.08
CA ARG A 181 9.23 4.48 -0.95
C ARG A 181 10.74 4.38 -0.84
N ASP A 182 11.40 4.10 -1.95
CA ASP A 182 12.84 3.85 -1.98
C ASP A 182 13.64 5.16 -1.73
N VAL A 183 13.08 6.33 -2.08
CA VAL A 183 13.60 7.64 -1.65
C VAL A 183 13.47 7.80 -0.13
N LEU A 184 12.27 7.57 0.44
CA LEU A 184 12.05 7.70 1.87
C LEU A 184 12.94 6.76 2.71
N LEU A 185 13.16 5.54 2.23
CA LEU A 185 14.06 4.59 2.90
C LEU A 185 15.53 5.00 2.80
N ARG A 186 15.96 5.61 1.68
CA ARG A 186 17.34 6.12 1.56
C ARG A 186 17.60 7.27 2.54
N ASP A 187 16.67 8.20 2.65
CA ASP A 187 16.83 9.36 3.53
C ASP A 187 16.83 8.97 5.02
N SER A 188 16.15 7.88 5.38
CA SER A 188 16.16 7.34 6.75
C SER A 188 17.51 6.76 7.21
N LEU A 189 18.44 6.49 6.28
CA LEU A 189 19.75 5.89 6.58
C LEU A 189 20.90 6.91 6.69
N VAL A 190 20.63 8.20 6.49
CA VAL A 190 21.65 9.28 6.46
C VAL A 190 21.64 10.12 7.76
N LEU A 191 20.86 9.73 8.76
CA LEU A 191 20.78 10.37 10.09
C LEU A 191 21.32 9.43 11.17
#